data_AF-A0A1J9R1W9-F1
#
_entry.id   AF-A0A1J9R1W9-F1
#
_cell.length_a   1.000
_cell.length_b   1.000
_cell.length_c   1.000
_cell.angle_alpha   90.00
_cell.angle_beta   90.00
_cell.angle_gamma   90.00
#
_symmetry.space_group_name_H-M   'P 1'
#
loop_
_entity.id
_entity.type
_entity.pdbx_description
1 polymer ?
#
loop_
_entity_poly.entity_id
_entity_poly.type
_entity_poly.pdbx_seq_one_letter_code
_entity_poly.pdbx_strand_id
1 'polypeptide(L)'
;TVIQLQKQASSLKELLKQRSNSPPTPSKVMLDQIIKGCAMTMHNAALLTQENANLRAANEKKRQKRNRSTRQMAHEGGLSVEEGLQLAQQLNQPVEGDGVVSHVQGDLPMQQDQLARRAPPRCSGCREIGHRINACKNRYI
;
A
#
# COMPACT_ATOMS: atom_id res chain seq x y z
N THR A 1 -8.76 -26.69 -6.20
CA THR A 1 -7.77 -26.06 -7.10
C THR A 1 -8.23 -26.17 -8.55
N VAL A 2 -7.62 -25.43 -9.50
CA VAL A 2 -7.96 -25.51 -10.94
C VAL A 2 -7.88 -26.95 -11.46
N ILE A 3 -6.96 -27.76 -10.93
CA ILE A 3 -6.83 -29.20 -11.25
C ILE A 3 -8.10 -29.98 -10.85
N GLN A 4 -8.67 -29.72 -9.68
CA GLN A 4 -9.91 -30.37 -9.24
C GLN A 4 -11.10 -29.94 -10.10
N LEU A 5 -11.17 -28.65 -10.47
CA LEU A 5 -12.18 -28.14 -11.39
C LEU A 5 -12.11 -28.85 -12.74
N GLN A 6 -10.90 -29.03 -13.29
CA GLN A 6 -10.69 -29.75 -14.55
C GLN A 6 -11.08 -31.24 -14.42
N LYS A 7 -10.72 -31.91 -13.33
CA LYS A 7 -11.13 -33.31 -13.08
C LYS A 7 -12.65 -33.45 -13.04
N GLN A 8 -13.35 -32.57 -12.33
CA GLN A 8 -14.82 -32.56 -12.25
C GLN A 8 -15.44 -32.24 -13.61
N ALA A 9 -14.90 -31.26 -14.33
CA ALA A 9 -15.35 -30.90 -15.67
C ALA A 9 -15.22 -32.07 -16.65
N SER A 10 -14.09 -32.80 -16.63
CA SER A 10 -13.88 -33.98 -17.47
C SER A 10 -14.89 -35.10 -17.16
N SER A 11 -15.11 -35.40 -15.89
CA SER A 11 -16.09 -36.41 -15.47
C SER A 11 -17.52 -36.05 -15.91
N LEU A 12 -17.91 -34.78 -15.75
CA LEU A 12 -19.23 -34.30 -16.17
C LEU A 12 -19.39 -34.37 -17.70
N LYS A 13 -18.36 -34.00 -18.45
CA LYS A 13 -18.35 -34.12 -19.92
C LYS A 13 -18.45 -35.57 -20.39
N GLU A 14 -17.79 -36.52 -19.73
CA GLU A 14 -17.89 -37.95 -20.03
C GLU A 14 -19.30 -38.48 -19.81
N LEU A 15 -19.93 -38.15 -18.69
CA LEU A 15 -21.32 -38.52 -18.40
C LEU A 15 -22.28 -37.98 -19.46
N LEU A 16 -22.10 -36.72 -19.87
CA LEU A 16 -22.92 -36.12 -20.91
C LEU A 16 -22.70 -36.77 -22.27
N LYS A 17 -21.46 -37.14 -22.62
CA LYS A 17 -21.16 -37.87 -23.85
C LYS A 17 -21.89 -39.23 -23.88
N GLN A 18 -21.84 -39.99 -22.80
CA GLN A 18 -22.54 -41.28 -22.71
C GLN A 18 -24.06 -41.15 -22.83
N ARG A 19 -24.65 -40.07 -22.30
CA ARG A 19 -26.10 -39.86 -22.29
C ARG A 19 -26.66 -39.25 -23.58
N SER A 20 -25.81 -38.60 -24.38
CA SER A 20 -26.22 -37.83 -25.56
C SER A 20 -25.36 -38.18 -26.77
N ASN A 21 -25.76 -39.21 -27.53
CA ASN A 21 -25.24 -39.50 -28.88
C ASN A 21 -25.67 -38.45 -29.93
N SER A 22 -25.96 -37.23 -29.49
CA SER A 22 -26.55 -36.15 -30.27
C SER A 22 -25.53 -35.03 -30.54
N PRO A 23 -25.73 -34.22 -31.61
CA PRO A 23 -24.85 -33.10 -31.98
C PRO A 23 -24.62 -32.12 -30.82
N PRO A 24 -23.64 -31.19 -30.89
CA PRO A 24 -23.36 -30.27 -29.79
C PRO A 24 -24.61 -29.45 -29.45
N THR A 25 -25.18 -29.73 -28.28
CA THR A 25 -26.36 -29.04 -27.75
C THR A 25 -25.95 -27.71 -27.09
N PRO A 26 -26.84 -26.69 -27.06
CA PRO A 26 -26.60 -25.42 -26.37
C PRO A 26 -26.10 -25.58 -24.92
N SER A 27 -26.50 -26.67 -24.24
CA SER A 27 -26.03 -27.04 -22.90
C SER A 27 -24.53 -27.33 -22.80
N LYS A 28 -23.91 -27.95 -23.81
CA LYS A 28 -22.46 -28.24 -23.80
C LYS A 28 -21.65 -26.94 -23.89
N VAL A 29 -22.10 -26.00 -24.71
CA VAL A 29 -21.49 -24.65 -24.84
C VAL A 29 -21.62 -23.88 -23.54
N MET A 30 -22.81 -23.89 -22.91
CA MET A 30 -23.02 -23.25 -21.61
C MET A 30 -22.09 -23.82 -20.53
N LEU A 31 -21.94 -25.14 -20.47
CA LEU A 31 -21.03 -25.80 -19.52
C LEU A 31 -19.57 -25.39 -19.73
N ASP A 32 -19.11 -25.32 -20.97
CA ASP A 32 -17.75 -24.86 -21.28
C ASP A 32 -17.49 -23.42 -20.82
N GLN A 33 -18.48 -22.53 -21.00
CA GLN A 33 -18.38 -21.16 -20.51
C GLN A 33 -18.34 -21.09 -18.98
N ILE A 34 -19.14 -21.92 -18.29
CA ILE A 34 -19.11 -22.00 -16.83
C ILE A 34 -17.74 -22.49 -16.35
N ILE A 35 -17.20 -23.55 -16.93
CA ILE A 35 -15.88 -24.09 -16.57
C ILE A 35 -14.79 -23.03 -16.78
N LYS A 36 -14.83 -22.32 -17.92
CA LYS A 36 -13.90 -21.22 -18.21
C LYS A 36 -14.02 -20.10 -17.19
N GLY A 37 -15.23 -19.67 -16.87
CA GLY A 37 -15.50 -18.64 -15.87
C GLY A 37 -14.96 -19.04 -14.49
N CYS A 38 -15.24 -20.26 -14.03
CA CYS A 38 -14.72 -20.78 -12.76
C CYS A 38 -13.18 -20.81 -12.75
N ALA A 39 -12.55 -21.26 -13.83
CA ALA A 39 -11.08 -21.28 -13.92
C ALA A 39 -10.50 -19.87 -13.82
N MET A 40 -11.05 -18.91 -14.56
CA MET A 40 -10.63 -17.49 -14.49
C MET A 40 -10.78 -16.93 -13.08
N THR A 41 -11.92 -17.16 -12.43
CA THR A 41 -12.15 -16.71 -11.05
C THR A 41 -11.15 -17.31 -10.08
N MET A 42 -10.82 -18.61 -10.20
CA MET A 42 -9.81 -19.25 -9.35
C MET A 42 -8.42 -18.65 -9.55
N HIS A 43 -8.02 -18.37 -10.79
CA HIS A 43 -6.74 -17.72 -11.09
C HIS A 43 -6.70 -16.30 -10.52
N ASN A 44 -7.75 -15.50 -10.75
CA ASN A 44 -7.85 -14.15 -10.21
C ASN A 44 -7.86 -14.14 -8.69
N ALA A 45 -8.55 -15.09 -8.04
CA ALA A 45 -8.56 -15.21 -6.59
C ALA A 45 -7.16 -15.50 -6.02
N ALA A 46 -6.35 -16.33 -6.71
CA ALA A 46 -4.98 -16.58 -6.31
C ALA A 46 -4.11 -15.32 -6.40
N LEU A 47 -4.23 -14.57 -7.51
CA LEU A 47 -3.53 -13.28 -7.67
C LEU A 47 -3.96 -12.27 -6.61
N LEU A 48 -5.26 -12.11 -6.38
CA LEU A 48 -5.81 -11.21 -5.37
C LEU A 48 -5.34 -11.58 -3.96
N THR A 49 -5.23 -12.87 -3.65
CA THR A 49 -4.72 -13.31 -2.34
C THR A 49 -3.27 -12.86 -2.14
N GLN A 50 -2.43 -13.01 -3.16
CA GLN A 50 -1.03 -12.57 -3.12
C GLN A 50 -0.92 -11.04 -3.03
N GLU A 51 -1.67 -10.31 -3.86
CA GLU A 51 -1.67 -8.85 -3.84
C GLU A 51 -2.17 -8.30 -2.49
N ASN A 52 -3.22 -8.91 -1.93
CA ASN A 52 -3.74 -8.52 -0.63
C ASN A 52 -2.72 -8.77 0.50
N ALA A 53 -2.00 -9.89 0.46
CA ALA A 53 -0.90 -10.16 1.39
C ALA A 53 0.22 -9.11 1.26
N ASN A 54 0.64 -8.79 0.03
CA ASN A 54 1.64 -7.77 -0.25
C ASN A 54 1.20 -6.39 0.26
N LEU A 55 -0.07 -6.02 0.02
CA LEU A 55 -0.66 -4.76 0.47
C LEU A 55 -0.69 -4.68 2.00
N ARG A 56 -1.09 -5.77 2.68
CA ARG A 56 -1.07 -5.83 4.15
C ARG A 56 0.34 -5.67 4.71
N ALA A 57 1.33 -6.36 4.14
CA ALA A 57 2.73 -6.21 4.56
C ALA A 57 3.26 -4.79 4.33
N ALA A 58 2.94 -4.17 3.19
CA ALA A 58 3.32 -2.79 2.91
C ALA A 58 2.62 -1.78 3.83
N ASN A 59 1.35 -2.02 4.17
CA ASN A 59 0.60 -1.18 5.11
C ASN A 59 1.22 -1.27 6.51
N GLU A 60 1.52 -2.48 6.97
CA GLU A 60 2.14 -2.68 8.29
C GLU A 60 3.51 -2.00 8.37
N LYS A 61 4.35 -2.11 7.33
CA LYS A 61 5.61 -1.34 7.25
C LYS A 61 5.39 0.17 7.32
N LYS A 62 4.35 0.70 6.67
CA LYS A 62 4.00 2.13 6.74
C LYS A 62 3.52 2.51 8.14
N ARG A 63 2.72 1.67 8.81
CA ARG A 63 2.27 1.87 10.20
C ARG A 63 3.46 1.90 11.15
N GLN A 64 4.36 0.92 11.05
CA GLN A 64 5.60 0.88 11.83
C GLN A 64 6.45 2.13 11.62
N LYS A 65 6.62 2.58 10.35
CA LYS A 65 7.36 3.81 10.06
C LYS A 65 6.72 5.06 10.66
N ARG A 66 5.38 5.15 10.67
CA ARG A 66 4.64 6.27 11.28
C ARG A 66 4.76 6.26 12.80
N ASN A 67 4.73 5.09 13.42
CA ASN A 67 4.81 4.93 14.86
C ASN A 67 6.26 4.93 15.38
N ARG A 68 7.25 4.79 14.50
CA ARG A 68 8.66 4.83 14.87
C ARG A 68 8.99 6.22 15.42
N SER A 69 9.70 6.24 16.54
CA SER A 69 10.19 7.47 17.14
C SER A 69 11.01 8.29 16.14
N THR A 70 10.70 9.59 16.05
CA THR A 70 11.45 10.60 15.28
C THR A 70 12.57 11.25 16.12
N ARG A 71 12.81 10.77 17.34
CA ARG A 71 13.82 11.32 18.24
C ARG A 71 15.19 11.26 17.56
N GLN A 72 15.79 12.43 17.39
CA GLN A 72 17.15 12.56 16.89
C GLN A 72 18.12 12.47 18.06
N MET A 73 19.27 11.84 17.84
CA MET A 73 20.35 11.86 18.81
C MET A 73 21.01 13.24 18.73
N ALA A 74 20.85 14.06 19.76
CA ALA A 74 21.55 15.33 19.89
C ALA A 74 22.99 15.03 20.31
N HIS A 75 23.84 14.58 19.37
CA HIS A 75 25.29 14.53 19.58
C HIS A 75 26.00 15.09 18.37
N GLU A 76 26.88 16.06 18.61
CA GLU A 76 27.63 16.78 17.59
C GLU A 76 29.00 16.13 17.30
N GLY A 77 29.41 15.13 18.10
CA GLY A 77 30.68 14.38 17.96
C GLY A 77 30.50 12.89 17.63
N GLY A 78 31.62 12.15 17.54
CA GLY A 78 31.58 10.69 17.48
C GLY A 78 31.13 10.09 18.81
N LEU A 79 30.38 8.98 18.77
CA LEU A 79 30.03 8.19 19.95
C LEU A 79 31.02 7.04 20.12
N SER A 80 31.43 6.76 21.35
CA SER A 80 31.96 5.44 21.71
C SER A 80 30.86 4.37 21.62
N VAL A 81 31.25 3.11 21.44
CA VAL A 81 30.32 1.97 21.36
C VAL A 81 29.44 1.87 22.61
N GLU A 82 30.02 2.12 23.78
CA GLU A 82 29.32 2.05 25.08
C GLU A 82 28.28 3.18 25.22
N GLU A 83 28.64 4.41 24.85
CA GLU A 83 27.74 5.57 24.85
C GLU A 83 26.56 5.35 23.89
N GLY A 84 26.83 4.80 22.70
CA GLY A 84 25.81 4.45 21.72
C GLY A 84 24.82 3.40 22.25
N LEU A 85 25.33 2.35 22.93
CA LEU A 85 24.49 1.32 23.54
C LEU A 85 23.63 1.89 24.67
N GLN A 86 24.20 2.74 25.52
CA GLN A 86 23.48 3.34 26.65
C GLN A 86 22.34 4.25 26.17
N LEU A 87 22.59 5.05 25.12
CA LEU A 87 21.57 5.91 24.51
C LEU A 87 20.46 5.09 23.82
N ALA A 88 20.82 4.02 23.12
CA ALA A 88 19.84 3.12 22.51
C ALA A 88 18.94 2.44 23.57
N GLN A 89 19.47 2.09 24.73
CA GLN A 89 18.69 1.54 25.83
C GLN A 89 17.76 2.58 26.46
N GLN A 90 18.20 3.83 26.64
CA GLN A 90 17.36 4.93 27.13
C GLN A 90 16.21 5.26 26.17
N LEU A 91 16.43 5.17 24.86
CA LEU A 91 15.40 5.38 23.85
C LEU A 91 14.34 4.26 23.78
N ASN A 92 14.66 3.05 24.26
CA ASN A 92 13.74 1.91 24.31
C ASN A 92 12.83 1.91 25.54
N GLN A 93 13.04 2.80 26.52
CA GLN A 93 12.11 2.96 27.63
C GLN A 93 10.86 3.73 27.16
N PRO A 94 9.64 3.23 27.43
CA PRO A 94 8.42 3.96 27.10
C PRO A 94 8.41 5.28 27.89
N VAL A 95 8.53 6.40 27.19
CA VAL A 95 8.25 7.71 27.74
C VAL A 95 6.73 7.85 27.77
N GLU A 96 6.15 7.80 28.96
CA GLU A 96 4.79 8.27 29.20
C GLU A 96 4.73 9.77 28.86
N GLY A 97 3.97 10.12 27.83
CA GLY A 97 3.62 11.49 27.50
C GLY A 97 4.51 12.17 26.46
N ASP A 98 4.02 12.27 25.24
CA ASP A 98 3.50 13.55 24.73
C ASP A 98 2.67 13.31 23.47
N GLY A 99 1.45 13.84 23.45
CA GLY A 99 0.59 13.98 22.27
C GLY A 99 0.31 12.72 21.44
N VAL A 100 -0.54 11.82 21.95
CA VAL A 100 -1.36 10.98 21.07
C VAL A 100 -2.26 11.93 20.26
N VAL A 101 -1.81 12.32 19.07
CA VAL A 101 -2.75 12.75 18.03
C VAL A 101 -3.48 11.48 17.60
N SER A 102 -4.51 11.13 18.38
CA SER A 102 -5.54 10.18 17.98
C SER A 102 -6.15 10.73 16.72
N HIS A 103 -5.65 10.30 15.56
CA HIS A 103 -6.44 10.38 14.34
C HIS A 103 -7.55 9.33 14.52
N VAL A 104 -8.60 9.73 15.24
CA VAL A 104 -9.86 9.02 15.31
C VAL A 104 -10.22 8.74 13.85
N GLN A 105 -10.43 7.46 13.55
CA GLN A 105 -11.06 7.04 12.31
C GLN A 105 -12.52 7.48 12.38
N GLY A 106 -12.73 8.78 12.22
CA GLY A 106 -14.03 9.36 11.98
C GLY A 106 -14.32 9.14 10.50
N ASP A 107 -15.39 8.40 10.23
CA ASP A 107 -16.08 8.51 8.96
C ASP A 107 -16.38 10.00 8.73
N LEU A 108 -15.65 10.63 7.81
CA LEU A 108 -15.88 12.01 7.40
C LEU A 108 -16.09 12.04 5.89
N PRO A 109 -17.11 12.80 5.43
CA PRO A 109 -17.50 12.85 4.04
C PRO A 109 -16.37 13.46 3.20
N MET A 110 -16.30 13.03 1.93
CA MET A 110 -15.37 13.52 0.92
C MET A 110 -15.02 15.00 1.09
N GLN A 111 -13.82 15.29 1.60
CA GLN A 111 -13.25 16.64 1.57
C GLN A 111 -12.05 16.63 0.62
N GLN A 112 -12.38 16.61 -0.68
CA GLN A 112 -11.54 17.19 -1.71
C GLN A 112 -11.53 18.70 -1.45
N ASP A 113 -10.53 19.26 -0.76
CA ASP A 113 -9.98 20.60 -1.13
C ASP A 113 -8.86 21.22 -0.26
N GLN A 114 -8.08 20.48 0.52
CA GLN A 114 -6.92 21.09 1.19
C GLN A 114 -5.64 20.31 0.95
N LEU A 115 -5.17 20.36 -0.31
CA LEU A 115 -3.74 20.20 -0.59
C LEU A 115 -3.00 21.23 0.27
N ALA A 116 -2.12 20.77 1.14
CA ALA A 116 -1.23 21.62 1.92
C ALA A 116 -0.51 22.58 0.96
N ARG A 117 -0.91 23.85 0.95
CA ARG A 117 -0.33 24.86 0.05
C ARG A 117 1.14 25.00 0.41
N ARG A 118 2.03 24.75 -0.56
CA ARG A 118 3.46 25.00 -0.37
C ARG A 118 3.65 26.46 0.02
N ALA A 119 4.51 26.71 1.00
CA ALA A 119 4.91 28.06 1.36
C ALA A 119 5.42 28.79 0.10
N PRO A 120 5.05 30.07 -0.12
CA PRO A 120 5.51 30.82 -1.27
C PRO A 120 7.06 30.89 -1.30
N PRO A 121 7.67 30.93 -2.50
CA PRO A 121 9.13 30.89 -2.63
C PRO A 121 9.78 32.11 -1.98
N ARG A 122 10.93 31.91 -1.30
CA ARG A 122 11.81 32.99 -0.81
C ARG A 122 12.97 33.20 -1.77
N CYS A 123 13.28 34.46 -2.08
CA CYS A 123 14.41 34.83 -2.92
C CYS A 123 15.73 34.63 -2.16
N SER A 124 16.70 33.91 -2.74
CA SER A 124 18.02 33.72 -2.11
C SER A 124 18.92 34.97 -2.12
N GLY A 125 18.65 35.95 -2.99
CA GLY A 125 19.38 37.22 -3.04
C GLY A 125 18.89 38.23 -2.00
N CYS A 126 17.62 38.63 -2.09
CA CYS A 126 17.05 39.67 -1.20
C CYS A 126 16.22 39.14 -0.02
N ARG A 127 16.06 37.81 0.15
CA ARG A 127 15.30 37.14 1.23
C ARG A 127 13.79 37.43 1.31
N GLU A 128 13.26 38.22 0.39
CA GLU A 128 11.84 38.51 0.23
C GLU A 128 11.03 37.30 -0.25
N ILE A 129 9.78 37.20 0.21
CA ILE A 129 8.83 36.14 -0.18
C ILE A 129 8.11 36.54 -1.50
N GLY A 130 7.78 35.56 -2.33
CA GLY A 130 6.91 35.74 -3.51
C GLY A 130 7.62 35.70 -4.85
N HIS A 131 8.95 35.60 -4.88
CA HIS A 131 9.71 35.44 -6.12
C HIS A 131 10.98 34.60 -5.94
N ARG A 132 11.52 34.08 -7.04
CA ARG A 132 12.83 33.41 -7.08
C ARG A 132 13.92 34.41 -7.44
N ILE A 133 15.18 34.08 -7.16
CA ILE A 133 16.36 34.90 -7.53
C ILE A 133 16.39 35.27 -9.03
N ASN A 134 15.76 34.45 -9.87
CA ASN A 134 15.68 34.69 -11.30
C ASN A 134 14.83 35.91 -11.71
N ALA A 135 13.87 36.28 -10.87
CA ALA A 135 12.97 37.41 -11.06
C ALA A 135 13.23 38.54 -10.05
N CYS A 136 14.37 38.50 -9.35
CA CYS A 136 14.71 39.48 -8.33
C CYS A 136 15.16 40.79 -8.97
N LYS A 137 14.55 41.90 -8.55
CA LYS A 137 14.90 43.25 -8.99
C LYS A 137 16.17 43.79 -8.30
N ASN A 138 16.50 43.28 -7.11
CA ASN A 138 17.70 43.63 -6.34
C ASN A 138 18.82 42.58 -6.51
N ARG A 139 19.08 42.16 -7.76
CA ARG A 139 20.14 41.17 -8.06
C ARG A 139 21.57 41.67 -7.80
N TYR A 140 21.76 42.97 -7.60
CA TYR A 140 23.06 43.64 -7.56
C TYR A 140 23.28 44.43 -6.26
N ILE A 141 23.04 43.82 -5.10
CA ILE A 141 23.62 44.29 -3.82
C ILE A 141 24.48 43.17 -3.27
#